data_AF-A0AAD9VB47-F1
#
_entry.id   AF-A0AAD9VB47-F1
#
_cell.length_a   1.000
_cell.length_b   1.000
_cell.length_c   1.000
_cell.angle_alpha   90.00
_cell.angle_beta   90.00
_cell.angle_gamma   90.00
#
_symmetry.space_group_name_H-M   'P 1'
#
loop_
_entity.id
_entity.type
_entity.pdbx_description
1 polymer ?
#
loop_
_entity_poly.entity_id
_entity_poly.type
_entity_poly.pdbx_seq_one_letter_code
_entity_poly.pdbx_strand_id
1 'polypeptide(L)'
;MKRGWDEEIDEEFRERWENWRSQLSTLERFSMDRCIKPVDFGTVVSRQLHSFSDACSSGYGQVTYLRIENGKGDLHCSFLMGKARLAPVKPTTIPHLELTAATVSVQVGKMIRRELDVPIDSETFWTDSTTVLKYLRNETRRFQVFVANRVQAIRDETVPTQWRFVNSKCNPADDASRGLKGCELSTQQRWIRGPDFLRLPESEWPALPPDLEEIPVDDPEVKKVHVHRIIVSERSDVLTRFSRFSNWYKMKKCVARIFRLNSKSTERQLASKTSAKGARNESRVNLEPLRVEELQRAEGAILQLVQSCAFPCEVEALQKIQMQDCQSERNLAKAKKFEIKRSSALYRLDPIMDENGLIRVGARLAKSPEFPEDFKHPVILPKKSFVVDLIIRDAHEKVAHEKVAHAGRGITLSALRNQYWIVNANSVVRHLISKCVVCRRL
;
A
#
# COMPACT_ATOMS: atom_id res chain seq x y z
N MET A 1 -23.98 26.77 -14.18
CA MET A 1 -25.36 27.27 -14.12
C MET A 1 -26.29 26.07 -14.23
N LYS A 2 -27.25 25.89 -13.32
CA LYS A 2 -28.31 24.89 -13.51
C LYS A 2 -29.54 25.64 -14.00
N ARG A 3 -29.66 25.82 -15.31
CA ARG A 3 -30.89 26.27 -15.98
C ARG A 3 -31.55 25.09 -16.67
N GLY A 4 -32.86 25.17 -16.85
CA GLY A 4 -33.61 24.28 -17.73
C GLY A 4 -33.21 24.49 -19.19
N TRP A 5 -33.48 23.51 -20.06
CA TRP A 5 -33.16 23.61 -21.49
C TRP A 5 -33.97 24.70 -22.23
N ASP A 6 -35.16 25.01 -21.72
CA ASP A 6 -36.10 25.96 -22.32
C ASP A 6 -36.10 27.34 -21.63
N GLU A 7 -35.24 27.53 -20.63
CA GLU A 7 -35.12 28.81 -19.92
C GLU A 7 -34.25 29.78 -20.74
N GLU A 8 -34.71 31.03 -20.87
CA GLU A 8 -33.91 32.07 -21.51
C GLU A 8 -32.57 32.25 -20.77
N ILE A 9 -31.49 32.45 -21.52
CA ILE A 9 -30.17 32.76 -20.96
C ILE A 9 -30.16 34.19 -20.41
N ASP A 10 -29.37 34.45 -19.37
CA ASP A 10 -29.21 35.82 -18.86
C ASP A 10 -28.60 36.72 -19.93
N GLU A 11 -28.97 38.00 -19.88
CA GLU A 11 -28.53 39.01 -20.84
C GLU A 11 -27.00 39.10 -20.92
N GLU A 12 -26.28 38.94 -19.80
CA GLU A 12 -24.81 38.90 -19.79
C GLU A 12 -24.24 37.79 -20.69
N PHE A 13 -24.82 36.59 -20.65
CA PHE A 13 -24.36 35.48 -21.49
C PHE A 13 -24.79 35.67 -22.94
N ARG A 14 -25.97 36.25 -23.18
CA ARG A 14 -26.45 36.62 -24.52
C ARG A 14 -25.50 37.62 -25.17
N GLU A 15 -25.16 38.71 -24.50
CA GLU A 15 -24.22 39.72 -24.98
C GLU A 15 -22.84 39.10 -25.29
N ARG A 16 -22.31 38.25 -24.39
CA ARG A 16 -21.04 37.56 -24.61
C ARG A 16 -21.08 36.63 -25.82
N TRP A 17 -22.18 35.91 -26.01
CA TRP A 17 -22.37 35.02 -27.15
C TRP A 17 -22.49 35.81 -28.46
N GLU A 18 -23.26 36.89 -28.48
CA GLU A 18 -23.43 37.73 -29.66
C GLU A 18 -22.13 38.44 -30.04
N ASN A 19 -21.36 38.92 -29.07
CA ASN A 19 -20.04 39.48 -29.29
C ASN A 19 -19.06 38.43 -29.85
N TRP A 20 -19.07 37.21 -29.34
CA TRP A 20 -18.27 36.13 -29.92
C TRP A 20 -18.72 35.80 -31.35
N ARG A 21 -20.04 35.73 -31.60
CA ARG A 21 -20.62 35.44 -32.92
C ARG A 21 -20.26 36.50 -33.95
N SER A 22 -20.31 37.79 -33.58
CA SER A 22 -20.00 38.88 -34.52
C SER A 22 -18.54 38.82 -35.01
N GLN A 23 -17.63 38.32 -34.16
CA GLN A 23 -16.22 38.15 -34.51
C GLN A 23 -15.97 37.04 -35.54
N LEU A 24 -16.90 36.11 -35.76
CA LEU A 24 -16.72 35.04 -36.76
C LEU A 24 -16.52 35.61 -38.18
N SER A 25 -17.16 36.74 -38.49
CA SER A 25 -16.98 37.45 -39.78
C SER A 25 -15.53 37.91 -40.00
N THR A 26 -14.77 38.18 -38.94
CA THR A 26 -13.37 38.60 -39.07
C THR A 26 -12.46 37.46 -39.54
N LEU A 27 -12.86 36.21 -39.34
CA LEU A 27 -12.11 35.03 -39.76
C LEU A 27 -12.13 34.83 -41.28
N GLU A 28 -13.05 35.46 -42.02
CA GLU A 28 -13.04 35.44 -43.48
C GLU A 28 -11.76 36.03 -44.07
N ARG A 29 -11.12 36.96 -43.35
CA ARG A 29 -9.87 37.61 -43.74
C ARG A 29 -8.64 36.87 -43.24
N PHE A 30 -8.82 35.85 -42.40
CA PHE A 30 -7.72 35.08 -41.86
C PHE A 30 -7.18 34.14 -42.93
N SER A 31 -5.88 34.26 -43.21
CA SER A 31 -5.18 33.43 -44.18
C SER A 31 -3.85 32.95 -43.61
N MET A 32 -3.47 31.73 -43.97
CA MET A 32 -2.21 31.13 -43.59
C MET A 32 -1.60 30.41 -44.78
N ASP A 33 -0.28 30.52 -44.90
CA ASP A 33 0.46 29.81 -45.93
C ASP A 33 0.37 28.30 -45.69
N ARG A 34 -0.08 27.55 -46.72
CA ARG A 34 -0.16 26.09 -46.65
C ARG A 34 1.23 25.44 -46.67
N CYS A 35 2.20 26.10 -47.31
CA CYS A 35 3.56 25.59 -47.41
C CYS A 35 4.39 26.03 -46.20
N ILE A 36 4.93 25.07 -45.47
CA ILE A 36 5.83 25.28 -44.31
C ILE A 36 7.24 25.74 -44.71
N LYS A 37 7.55 25.73 -46.01
CA LYS A 37 8.83 26.19 -46.55
C LYS A 37 8.57 27.38 -47.46
N PRO A 38 9.19 28.55 -47.22
CA PRO A 38 9.06 29.69 -48.11
C PRO A 38 9.56 29.39 -49.53
N VAL A 39 9.01 30.11 -50.49
CA VAL A 39 9.51 30.12 -51.88
C VAL A 39 10.95 30.64 -51.86
N ASP A 40 11.82 30.05 -52.67
CA ASP A 40 13.24 30.41 -52.79
C ASP A 40 14.08 30.29 -51.51
N PHE A 41 13.60 29.58 -50.49
CA PHE A 41 14.34 29.37 -49.22
C PHE A 41 15.63 28.55 -49.36
N GLY A 42 15.85 27.92 -50.52
CA GLY A 42 17.04 27.09 -50.78
C GLY A 42 16.97 25.71 -50.10
N THR A 43 18.13 25.09 -49.91
CA THR A 43 18.25 23.75 -49.31
C THR A 43 18.21 23.85 -47.78
N VAL A 44 17.26 23.12 -47.18
CA VAL A 44 17.09 23.07 -45.72
C VAL A 44 18.12 22.11 -45.12
N VAL A 45 18.92 22.61 -44.18
CA VAL A 45 19.99 21.88 -43.49
C VAL A 45 19.60 21.43 -42.09
N SER A 46 18.60 22.07 -41.47
CA SER A 46 18.11 21.72 -40.13
C SER A 46 16.60 21.96 -40.01
N ARG A 47 15.91 21.07 -39.31
CA ARG A 47 14.46 21.06 -39.05
C ARG A 47 14.24 20.74 -37.57
N GLN A 48 13.65 21.69 -36.85
CA GLN A 48 13.47 21.61 -35.40
C GLN A 48 11.99 21.81 -35.05
N LEU A 49 11.44 20.90 -34.26
CA LEU A 49 10.10 21.07 -33.69
C LEU A 49 10.17 21.85 -32.38
N HIS A 50 9.29 22.84 -32.24
CA HIS A 50 9.13 23.60 -31.00
C HIS A 50 7.68 23.57 -30.55
N SER A 51 7.42 22.88 -29.45
CA SER A 51 6.07 22.70 -28.91
C SER A 51 5.91 23.46 -27.59
N PHE A 52 5.00 24.41 -27.56
CA PHE A 52 4.69 25.26 -26.42
C PHE A 52 3.44 24.75 -25.73
N SER A 53 3.42 24.75 -24.41
CA SER A 53 2.23 24.43 -23.62
C SER A 53 1.95 25.50 -22.59
N ASP A 54 0.67 25.71 -22.30
CA ASP A 54 0.20 26.60 -21.24
C ASP A 54 -1.14 26.13 -20.68
N ALA A 55 -1.43 26.52 -19.44
CA ALA A 55 -2.71 26.28 -18.79
C ALA A 55 -3.14 27.43 -17.88
N CYS A 56 -4.44 27.68 -17.88
CA CYS A 56 -5.11 28.57 -16.93
C CYS A 56 -6.32 27.86 -16.29
N SER A 57 -7.02 28.55 -15.39
CA SER A 57 -8.20 28.00 -14.70
C SER A 57 -9.36 27.67 -15.63
N SER A 58 -9.44 28.29 -16.80
CA SER A 58 -10.54 28.14 -17.76
C SER A 58 -10.22 27.11 -18.87
N GLY A 59 -8.95 26.87 -19.15
CA GLY A 59 -8.53 26.08 -20.30
C GLY A 59 -7.03 25.81 -20.30
N TYR A 60 -6.62 24.88 -21.15
CA TYR A 60 -5.22 24.55 -21.38
C TYR A 60 -5.00 24.23 -22.84
N GLY A 61 -3.79 24.45 -23.32
CA GLY A 61 -3.50 24.28 -24.74
C GLY A 61 -2.03 24.10 -25.05
N GLN A 62 -1.78 23.77 -26.30
CA GLN A 62 -0.45 23.69 -26.87
C GLN A 62 -0.43 24.24 -28.29
N VAL A 63 0.75 24.64 -28.74
CA VAL A 63 1.01 24.97 -30.14
C VAL A 63 2.40 24.50 -30.54
N THR A 64 2.50 23.88 -31.71
CA THR A 64 3.76 23.39 -32.27
C THR A 64 4.13 24.13 -33.55
N TYR A 65 5.40 24.51 -33.66
CA TYR A 65 6.01 25.16 -34.81
C TYR A 65 7.13 24.32 -35.38
N LEU A 66 7.36 24.45 -36.70
CA LEU A 66 8.55 23.97 -37.38
C LEU A 66 9.51 25.14 -37.60
N ARG A 67 10.71 25.05 -37.04
CA ARG A 67 11.82 25.95 -37.32
C ARG A 67 12.75 25.27 -38.33
N ILE A 68 12.98 25.92 -39.46
CA ILE A 68 13.89 25.45 -40.51
C ILE A 68 15.04 26.43 -40.70
N GLU A 69 16.21 25.88 -41.00
CA GLU A 69 17.42 26.62 -41.34
C GLU A 69 17.93 26.18 -42.71
N ASN A 70 18.35 27.13 -43.54
CA ASN A 70 18.94 26.83 -44.85
C ASN A 70 20.48 26.87 -44.83
N GLY A 71 21.11 26.44 -45.93
CA GLY A 71 22.57 26.46 -46.04
C GLY A 71 23.22 27.85 -46.01
N LYS A 72 22.45 28.95 -45.98
CA LYS A 72 22.93 30.33 -45.83
C LYS A 72 22.81 30.83 -44.38
N GLY A 73 22.20 30.05 -43.48
CA GLY A 73 21.88 30.44 -42.11
C GLY A 73 20.57 31.22 -41.97
N ASP A 74 19.75 31.32 -43.02
CA ASP A 74 18.44 31.95 -42.91
C ASP A 74 17.50 31.06 -42.09
N LEU A 75 16.76 31.68 -41.17
CA LEU A 75 15.84 31.00 -40.26
C LEU A 75 14.39 31.31 -40.63
N HIS A 76 13.57 30.27 -40.64
CA HIS A 76 12.13 30.42 -40.84
C HIS A 76 11.36 29.57 -39.83
N CYS A 77 10.25 30.12 -39.32
CA CYS A 77 9.39 29.45 -38.35
C CYS A 77 7.95 29.44 -38.90
N SER A 78 7.35 28.26 -38.94
CA SER A 78 6.00 28.03 -39.47
C SER A 78 5.14 27.32 -38.44
N PHE A 79 3.90 27.77 -38.26
CA PHE A 79 2.90 27.06 -37.47
C PHE A 79 2.59 25.69 -38.09
N LEU A 80 2.51 24.66 -37.24
CA LEU A 80 2.06 23.33 -37.63
C LEU A 80 0.70 22.99 -37.04
N MET A 81 0.58 23.01 -35.72
CA MET A 81 -0.64 22.57 -35.04
C MET A 81 -0.83 23.22 -33.68
N GLY A 82 -2.00 23.83 -33.49
CA GLY A 82 -2.51 24.29 -32.20
C GLY A 82 -3.60 23.35 -31.69
N LYS A 83 -3.65 23.14 -30.37
CA LYS A 83 -4.73 22.38 -29.73
C LYS A 83 -5.09 23.01 -28.40
N ALA A 84 -6.29 23.58 -28.31
CA ALA A 84 -6.87 24.13 -27.09
C ALA A 84 -7.94 23.19 -26.52
N ARG A 85 -8.10 23.18 -25.19
CA ARG A 85 -9.11 22.39 -24.46
C ARG A 85 -9.63 23.18 -23.26
N LEU A 86 -10.91 22.98 -22.95
CA LEU A 86 -11.50 23.53 -21.72
C LEU A 86 -10.99 22.79 -20.49
N ALA A 87 -10.86 23.51 -19.38
CA ALA A 87 -10.55 22.92 -18.09
C ALA A 87 -11.69 21.97 -17.66
N PRO A 88 -11.40 20.89 -16.93
CA PRO A 88 -12.44 19.99 -16.43
C PRO A 88 -13.47 20.73 -15.56
N VAL A 89 -14.73 20.32 -15.65
CA VAL A 89 -15.82 20.89 -14.84
C VAL A 89 -15.55 20.72 -13.33
N LYS A 90 -14.88 19.62 -12.94
CA LYS A 90 -14.43 19.43 -11.57
C LYS A 90 -13.17 20.26 -11.32
N PRO A 91 -13.13 21.10 -10.27
CA PRO A 91 -11.97 21.91 -9.95
C PRO A 91 -10.70 21.06 -9.88
N THR A 92 -9.69 21.49 -10.61
CA THR A 92 -8.37 20.87 -10.70
C THR A 92 -7.34 21.96 -10.38
N THR A 93 -6.22 21.60 -9.77
CA THR A 93 -5.18 22.58 -9.42
C THR A 93 -4.47 23.08 -10.68
N ILE A 94 -3.93 24.31 -10.64
CA ILE A 94 -3.15 24.86 -11.76
C ILE A 94 -1.97 23.97 -12.15
N PRO A 95 -1.13 23.45 -11.21
CA PRO A 95 -0.05 22.53 -11.56
C PRO A 95 -0.52 21.26 -12.29
N HIS A 96 -1.70 20.73 -11.95
CA HIS A 96 -2.26 19.58 -12.66
C HIS A 96 -2.68 19.93 -14.09
N LEU A 97 -3.23 21.13 -14.31
CA LEU A 97 -3.60 21.63 -15.64
C LEU A 97 -2.36 21.91 -16.49
N GLU A 98 -1.35 22.56 -15.94
CA GLU A 98 -0.05 22.82 -16.60
C GLU A 98 0.61 21.51 -17.03
N LEU A 99 0.68 20.51 -16.13
CA LEU A 99 1.23 19.20 -16.43
C LEU A 99 0.39 18.44 -17.48
N THR A 100 -0.93 18.69 -17.50
CA THR A 100 -1.82 18.15 -18.54
C THR A 100 -1.55 18.80 -19.89
N ALA A 101 -1.34 20.12 -19.94
CA ALA A 101 -0.96 20.85 -21.15
C ALA A 101 0.35 20.33 -21.73
N ALA A 102 1.36 20.17 -20.87
CA ALA A 102 2.65 19.57 -21.21
C ALA A 102 2.48 18.15 -21.79
N THR A 103 1.62 17.33 -21.18
CA THR A 103 1.34 15.99 -21.69
C THR A 103 0.67 16.02 -23.08
N VAL A 104 -0.26 16.95 -23.31
CA VAL A 104 -0.89 17.12 -24.63
C VAL A 104 0.14 17.56 -25.67
N SER A 105 1.07 18.43 -25.31
CA SER A 105 2.19 18.87 -26.16
C SER A 105 3.00 17.68 -26.67
N VAL A 106 3.39 16.76 -25.77
CA VAL A 106 4.12 15.53 -26.12
C VAL A 106 3.32 14.62 -27.05
N GLN A 107 2.03 14.44 -26.79
CA GLN A 107 1.17 13.59 -27.63
C GLN A 107 0.97 14.19 -29.03
N VAL A 108 0.86 15.52 -29.13
CA VAL A 108 0.79 16.20 -30.43
C VAL A 108 2.12 16.11 -31.16
N GLY A 109 3.26 16.36 -30.50
CA GLY A 109 4.60 16.19 -31.08
C GLY A 109 4.82 14.77 -31.62
N LYS A 110 4.43 13.74 -30.85
CA LYS A 110 4.45 12.34 -31.28
C LYS A 110 3.61 12.08 -32.53
N MET A 111 2.43 12.68 -32.62
CA MET A 111 1.58 12.57 -33.81
C MET A 111 2.24 13.27 -35.00
N ILE A 112 2.71 14.50 -34.84
CA ILE A 112 3.40 15.25 -35.90
C ILE A 112 4.60 14.47 -36.43
N ARG A 113 5.44 13.91 -35.55
CA ARG A 113 6.59 13.09 -35.96
C ARG A 113 6.23 11.87 -36.80
N ARG A 114 5.02 11.33 -36.63
CA ARG A 114 4.54 10.15 -37.38
C ARG A 114 3.96 10.53 -38.73
N GLU A 115 3.26 11.66 -38.80
CA GLU A 115 2.50 12.08 -39.98
C GLU A 115 3.30 13.03 -40.89
N LEU A 116 4.38 13.64 -40.39
CA LEU A 116 5.17 14.59 -41.15
C LEU A 116 6.21 13.84 -42.00
N ASP A 117 6.04 13.87 -43.32
CA ASP A 117 6.94 13.23 -44.31
C ASP A 117 8.31 13.94 -44.49
N VAL A 118 8.74 14.73 -43.51
CA VAL A 118 10.08 15.34 -43.51
C VAL A 118 10.87 14.92 -42.26
N PRO A 119 12.18 14.70 -42.39
CA PRO A 119 13.00 14.35 -41.23
C PRO A 119 13.03 15.51 -40.23
N ILE A 120 12.96 15.19 -38.94
CA ILE A 120 13.10 16.17 -37.85
C ILE A 120 14.41 15.89 -37.14
N ASP A 121 15.27 16.91 -37.04
CA ASP A 121 16.61 16.81 -36.47
C ASP A 121 16.58 16.98 -34.94
N SER A 122 15.70 17.82 -34.42
CA SER A 122 15.51 17.99 -32.98
C SER A 122 14.10 18.44 -32.59
N GLU A 123 13.73 18.21 -31.33
CA GLU A 123 12.44 18.58 -30.76
C GLU A 123 12.63 19.20 -29.37
N THR A 124 12.05 20.39 -29.16
CA THR A 124 12.13 21.16 -27.90
C THR A 124 10.73 21.48 -27.40
N PHE A 125 10.51 21.28 -26.10
CA PHE A 125 9.26 21.58 -25.43
C PHE A 125 9.42 22.82 -24.54
N TRP A 126 8.45 23.72 -24.58
CA TRP A 126 8.46 24.98 -23.85
C TRP A 126 7.27 25.09 -22.92
N THR A 127 7.54 25.53 -21.69
CA THR A 127 6.52 25.80 -20.66
C THR A 127 6.98 26.98 -19.82
N ASP A 128 6.03 27.78 -19.35
CA ASP A 128 6.28 28.84 -18.36
C ASP A 128 6.09 28.36 -16.92
N SER A 129 5.52 27.16 -16.72
CA SER A 129 5.48 26.51 -15.42
C SER A 129 6.85 25.96 -15.00
N THR A 130 7.48 26.62 -14.02
CA THR A 130 8.67 26.10 -13.34
C THR A 130 8.36 24.84 -12.54
N THR A 131 7.13 24.69 -12.04
CA THR A 131 6.65 23.49 -11.34
C THR A 131 6.71 22.26 -12.23
N VAL A 132 6.24 22.37 -13.48
CA VAL A 132 6.34 21.27 -14.46
C VAL A 132 7.81 20.91 -14.72
N LEU A 133 8.68 21.91 -14.93
CA LEU A 133 10.11 21.66 -15.16
C LEU A 133 10.77 20.96 -13.96
N LYS A 134 10.47 21.39 -12.73
CA LYS A 134 10.94 20.76 -11.50
C LYS A 134 10.45 19.30 -11.41
N TYR A 135 9.18 19.04 -11.73
CA TYR A 135 8.63 17.68 -11.69
C TYR A 135 9.26 16.74 -12.72
N LEU A 136 9.56 17.23 -13.92
CA LEU A 136 10.23 16.44 -14.96
C LEU A 136 11.69 16.15 -14.65
N ARG A 137 12.38 17.06 -13.97
CA ARG A 137 13.80 16.90 -13.57
C ARG A 137 13.97 16.07 -12.30
N ASN A 138 12.94 15.93 -11.48
CA ASN A 138 13.03 15.18 -10.25
C ASN A 138 13.27 13.68 -10.48
N GLU A 139 14.32 13.15 -9.84
CA GLU A 139 14.67 11.73 -9.84
C GLU A 139 14.58 11.08 -8.45
N THR A 140 14.39 11.87 -7.39
CA THR A 140 14.54 11.41 -6.00
C THR A 140 13.21 11.28 -5.27
N ARG A 141 12.29 12.21 -5.48
CA ARG A 141 11.02 12.27 -4.72
C ARG A 141 9.92 11.48 -5.41
N ARG A 142 9.06 10.85 -4.60
CA ARG A 142 7.88 10.10 -5.10
C ARG A 142 6.66 11.01 -5.11
N PHE A 143 6.03 11.15 -6.27
CA PHE A 143 4.83 11.96 -6.42
C PHE A 143 3.53 11.22 -6.10
N GLN A 144 2.46 11.98 -5.85
CA GLN A 144 1.08 11.51 -5.87
C GLN A 144 0.73 10.94 -7.26
N VAL A 145 -0.30 10.10 -7.32
CA VAL A 145 -0.59 9.26 -8.50
C VAL A 145 -0.81 10.10 -9.77
N PHE A 146 -1.51 11.24 -9.67
CA PHE A 146 -1.78 12.09 -10.83
C PHE A 146 -0.49 12.62 -11.46
N VAL A 147 0.35 13.29 -10.65
CA VAL A 147 1.62 13.85 -11.10
C VAL A 147 2.58 12.74 -11.56
N ALA A 148 2.69 11.66 -10.79
CA ALA A 148 3.55 10.52 -11.16
C ALA A 148 3.20 9.94 -12.55
N ASN A 149 1.92 9.70 -12.82
CA ASN A 149 1.48 9.13 -14.09
C ASN A 149 1.73 10.08 -15.27
N ARG A 150 1.56 11.39 -15.09
CA ARG A 150 1.77 12.38 -16.16
C ARG A 150 3.25 12.66 -16.40
N VAL A 151 4.05 12.76 -15.35
CA VAL A 151 5.51 12.84 -15.46
C VAL A 151 6.04 11.61 -16.18
N GLN A 152 5.56 10.40 -15.85
CA GLN A 152 5.95 9.18 -16.56
C GLN A 152 5.56 9.24 -18.04
N ALA A 153 4.30 9.59 -18.36
CA ALA A 153 3.84 9.68 -19.74
C ALA A 153 4.64 10.71 -20.59
N ILE A 154 5.16 11.77 -19.97
CA ILE A 154 6.05 12.73 -20.63
C ILE A 154 7.46 12.13 -20.80
N ARG A 155 8.01 11.49 -19.77
CA ARG A 155 9.36 10.91 -19.77
C ARG A 155 9.48 9.64 -20.63
N ASP A 156 8.37 8.97 -20.92
CA ASP A 156 8.33 7.82 -21.84
C ASP A 156 8.62 8.23 -23.29
N GLU A 157 8.38 9.50 -23.64
CA GLU A 157 8.51 10.00 -25.02
C GLU A 157 9.56 11.11 -25.16
N THR A 158 10.03 11.71 -24.06
CA THR A 158 10.94 12.86 -24.05
C THR A 158 11.94 12.76 -22.91
N VAL A 159 13.07 13.46 -23.03
CA VAL A 159 14.05 13.59 -21.94
C VAL A 159 14.00 14.99 -21.30
N PRO A 160 14.33 15.14 -20.00
CA PRO A 160 14.25 16.45 -19.31
C PRO A 160 15.07 17.57 -19.97
N THR A 161 16.12 17.25 -20.72
CA THR A 161 16.96 18.22 -21.44
C THR A 161 16.27 18.83 -22.67
N GLN A 162 15.20 18.20 -23.18
CA GLN A 162 14.37 18.77 -24.25
C GLN A 162 13.40 19.84 -23.74
N TRP A 163 13.24 19.98 -22.43
CA TRP A 163 12.29 20.91 -21.81
C TRP A 163 12.98 22.22 -21.41
N ARG A 164 12.45 23.33 -21.91
CA ARG A 164 12.92 24.69 -21.64
C ARG A 164 11.84 25.56 -21.04
N PHE A 165 12.31 26.57 -20.32
CA PHE A 165 11.48 27.62 -19.78
C PHE A 165 11.23 28.70 -20.84
N VAL A 166 10.02 29.23 -20.90
CA VAL A 166 9.68 30.46 -21.63
C VAL A 166 8.88 31.37 -20.70
N ASN A 167 9.07 32.68 -20.77
CA ASN A 167 8.22 33.60 -20.02
C ASN A 167 6.80 33.61 -20.60
N SER A 168 5.77 33.71 -19.77
CA SER A 168 4.36 33.76 -20.21
C SER A 168 4.10 34.81 -21.31
N LYS A 169 4.77 35.98 -21.26
CA LYS A 169 4.63 37.02 -22.31
C LYS A 169 5.15 36.58 -23.68
N CYS A 170 6.09 35.64 -23.72
CA CYS A 170 6.68 35.09 -24.93
C CYS A 170 6.12 33.70 -25.25
N ASN A 171 5.20 33.17 -24.44
CA ASN A 171 4.60 31.86 -24.64
C ASN A 171 3.36 31.98 -25.55
N PRO A 172 3.41 31.53 -26.81
CA PRO A 172 2.24 31.55 -27.69
C PRO A 172 1.13 30.61 -27.22
N ALA A 173 1.40 29.60 -26.38
CA ALA A 173 0.36 28.71 -25.88
C ALA A 173 -0.63 29.40 -24.91
N ASP A 174 -0.27 30.57 -24.36
CA ASP A 174 -1.17 31.41 -23.56
C ASP A 174 -2.43 31.82 -24.36
N ASP A 175 -2.24 32.08 -25.65
CA ASP A 175 -3.34 32.37 -26.59
C ASP A 175 -4.30 31.17 -26.72
N ALA A 176 -3.80 29.94 -26.57
CA ALA A 176 -4.60 28.72 -26.62
C ALA A 176 -5.37 28.46 -25.32
N SER A 177 -4.76 28.77 -24.17
CA SER A 177 -5.33 28.49 -22.85
C SER A 177 -6.38 29.54 -22.45
N ARG A 178 -6.15 30.81 -22.79
CA ARG A 178 -7.04 31.95 -22.48
C ARG A 178 -8.03 32.28 -23.59
N GLY A 179 -7.70 31.89 -24.81
CA GLY A 179 -8.47 32.20 -26.01
C GLY A 179 -8.08 33.55 -26.62
N LEU A 180 -8.32 33.67 -27.93
CA LEU A 180 -8.13 34.89 -28.72
C LEU A 180 -9.45 35.37 -29.30
N LYS A 181 -9.59 36.68 -29.43
CA LYS A 181 -10.66 37.26 -30.26
C LYS A 181 -10.37 37.05 -31.74
N GLY A 182 -11.41 37.00 -32.57
CA GLY A 182 -11.25 36.78 -34.02
C GLY A 182 -10.37 37.86 -34.71
N CYS A 183 -10.54 39.12 -34.31
CA CYS A 183 -9.73 40.24 -34.81
C CYS A 183 -8.27 40.18 -34.34
N GLU A 184 -8.03 39.68 -33.13
CA GLU A 184 -6.69 39.46 -32.59
C GLU A 184 -6.01 38.34 -33.36
N LEU A 185 -6.69 37.23 -33.65
CA LEU A 185 -6.08 36.13 -34.43
C LEU A 185 -5.58 36.57 -35.81
N SER A 186 -6.29 37.50 -36.46
CA SER A 186 -5.91 38.03 -37.78
C SER A 186 -4.75 39.03 -37.73
N THR A 187 -4.58 39.75 -36.62
CA THR A 187 -3.52 40.76 -36.44
C THR A 187 -2.32 40.23 -35.65
N GLN A 188 -2.51 39.20 -34.84
CA GLN A 188 -1.55 38.61 -33.93
C GLN A 188 -0.63 37.65 -34.66
N GLN A 189 0.46 38.21 -35.18
CA GLN A 189 1.49 37.45 -35.87
C GLN A 189 2.11 36.35 -34.99
N ARG A 190 2.22 36.53 -33.67
CA ARG A 190 2.87 35.57 -32.77
C ARG A 190 2.27 34.17 -32.84
N TRP A 191 0.94 34.04 -32.89
CA TRP A 191 0.30 32.72 -32.94
C TRP A 191 0.66 31.96 -34.23
N ILE A 192 0.71 32.67 -35.36
CA ILE A 192 0.98 32.08 -36.69
C ILE A 192 2.48 31.90 -36.94
N ARG A 193 3.29 32.88 -36.54
CA ARG A 193 4.72 32.98 -36.86
C ARG A 193 5.63 32.43 -35.78
N GLY A 194 5.07 32.07 -34.63
CA GLY A 194 5.80 31.74 -33.42
C GLY A 194 6.37 32.98 -32.72
N PRO A 195 6.97 32.80 -31.54
CA PRO A 195 7.64 33.88 -30.83
C PRO A 195 8.93 34.29 -31.54
N ASP A 196 9.27 35.57 -31.46
CA ASP A 196 10.37 36.17 -32.24
C ASP A 196 11.73 35.51 -31.97
N PHE A 197 11.98 35.05 -30.74
CA PHE A 197 13.25 34.42 -30.38
C PHE A 197 13.54 33.13 -31.14
N LEU A 198 12.54 32.43 -31.68
CA LEU A 198 12.79 31.25 -32.53
C LEU A 198 13.43 31.61 -33.87
N ARG A 199 13.40 32.89 -34.27
CA ARG A 199 14.08 33.39 -35.46
C ARG A 199 15.48 33.90 -35.17
N LEU A 200 15.88 33.85 -33.90
CA LEU A 200 17.23 34.16 -33.45
C LEU A 200 18.04 32.87 -33.26
N PRO A 201 19.37 32.97 -33.18
CA PRO A 201 20.22 31.87 -32.77
C PRO A 201 19.85 31.34 -31.38
N GLU A 202 20.15 30.07 -31.11
CA GLU A 202 19.84 29.42 -29.83
C GLU A 202 20.46 30.11 -28.61
N SER A 203 21.58 30.81 -28.79
CA SER A 203 22.23 31.61 -27.75
C SER A 203 21.36 32.77 -27.22
N GLU A 204 20.38 33.23 -28.00
CA GLU A 204 19.46 34.31 -27.64
C GLU A 204 18.11 33.80 -27.12
N TRP A 205 17.94 32.49 -26.98
CA TRP A 205 16.72 31.92 -26.45
C TRP A 205 16.58 32.17 -24.94
N PRO A 206 15.34 32.11 -24.40
CA PRO A 206 15.12 32.28 -22.97
C PRO A 206 15.98 31.31 -22.14
N ALA A 207 16.71 31.87 -21.17
CA ALA A 207 17.52 31.10 -20.25
C ALA A 207 16.65 30.30 -19.26
N LEU A 208 17.19 29.16 -18.83
CA LEU A 208 16.59 28.37 -17.77
C LEU A 208 16.70 29.11 -16.42
N PRO A 209 15.62 29.16 -15.62
CA PRO A 209 15.68 29.67 -14.26
C PRO A 209 16.73 28.93 -13.43
N PRO A 210 17.50 29.63 -12.57
CA PRO A 210 18.57 29.03 -11.78
C PRO A 210 18.05 28.05 -10.71
N ASP A 211 16.82 28.23 -10.23
CA ASP A 211 16.21 27.40 -9.18
C ASP A 211 15.30 26.30 -9.75
N LEU A 212 15.86 25.37 -10.54
CA LEU A 212 15.10 24.23 -11.10
C LEU A 212 15.37 22.89 -10.42
N GLU A 213 16.25 22.84 -9.43
CA GLU A 213 16.70 21.58 -8.82
C GLU A 213 15.91 21.19 -7.56
N GLU A 214 15.43 22.15 -6.77
CA GLU A 214 14.75 21.84 -5.51
C GLU A 214 13.21 21.96 -5.61
N ILE A 215 12.54 20.82 -5.41
CA ILE A 215 11.11 20.76 -5.08
C ILE A 215 10.98 20.97 -3.57
N PRO A 216 10.12 21.89 -3.10
CA PRO A 216 9.90 22.11 -1.67
C PRO A 216 9.54 20.82 -0.93
N VAL A 217 10.07 20.61 0.29
CA VAL A 217 9.74 19.44 1.14
C VAL A 217 8.23 19.30 1.37
N ASP A 218 7.55 20.43 1.48
CA ASP A 218 6.11 20.52 1.75
C ASP A 218 5.24 20.61 0.48
N ASP A 219 5.79 20.31 -0.70
CA ASP A 219 5.00 20.25 -1.92
C ASP A 219 3.85 19.22 -1.76
N PRO A 220 2.58 19.61 -2.00
CA PRO A 220 1.42 18.75 -1.78
C PRO A 220 1.40 17.52 -2.67
N GLU A 221 2.09 17.57 -3.81
CA GLU A 221 2.21 16.48 -4.77
C GLU A 221 3.32 15.49 -4.41
N VAL A 222 4.13 15.76 -3.37
CA VAL A 222 5.15 14.82 -2.88
C VAL A 222 4.55 13.92 -1.79
N LYS A 223 4.72 12.60 -1.95
CA LYS A 223 4.25 11.62 -0.96
C LYS A 223 5.10 11.70 0.32
N LYS A 224 4.43 11.89 1.46
CA LYS A 224 5.05 11.77 2.78
C LYS A 224 5.45 10.31 3.04
N VAL A 225 6.75 10.05 3.11
CA VAL A 225 7.29 8.72 3.42
C VAL A 225 7.15 8.48 4.92
N HIS A 226 6.29 7.56 5.31
CA HIS A 226 6.17 7.10 6.70
C HIS A 226 7.09 5.89 6.88
N VAL A 227 8.18 6.06 7.62
CA VAL A 227 9.09 4.96 7.96
C VAL A 227 8.57 4.29 9.23
N HIS A 228 7.99 3.09 9.12
CA HIS A 228 7.62 2.28 10.27
C HIS A 228 8.83 1.43 10.71
N ARG A 229 9.41 1.75 11.87
CA ARG A 229 10.44 0.93 12.50
C ARG A 229 9.79 -0.25 13.22
N ILE A 230 9.92 -1.45 12.67
CA ILE A 230 9.53 -2.70 13.35
C ILE A 230 10.73 -3.16 14.18
N ILE A 231 10.64 -3.04 15.51
CA ILE A 231 11.61 -3.64 16.42
C ILE A 231 11.18 -5.08 16.67
N VAL A 232 11.80 -6.03 15.97
CA VAL A 232 11.61 -7.46 16.25
C VAL A 232 12.56 -7.83 17.38
N SER A 233 12.03 -8.02 18.59
CA SER A 233 12.80 -8.65 19.66
C SER A 233 12.77 -10.17 19.46
N GLU A 234 13.85 -10.75 18.95
CA GLU A 234 14.05 -12.20 18.96
C GLU A 234 14.28 -12.65 20.41
N ARG A 235 13.21 -12.97 21.13
CA ARG A 235 13.35 -13.80 22.34
C ARG A 235 13.59 -15.23 21.85
N SER A 236 14.70 -15.85 22.26
CA SER A 236 14.94 -17.27 22.03
C SER A 236 13.84 -18.08 22.72
N ASP A 237 12.75 -18.32 22.00
CA ASP A 237 11.52 -18.85 22.57
C ASP A 237 11.65 -20.36 22.79
N VAL A 238 11.38 -20.84 24.00
CA VAL A 238 11.32 -22.26 24.35
C VAL A 238 10.38 -23.01 23.39
N LEU A 239 9.34 -22.34 22.87
CA LEU A 239 8.43 -22.90 21.86
C LEU A 239 9.15 -23.30 20.56
N THR A 240 10.22 -22.60 20.15
CA THR A 240 11.00 -23.01 18.96
C THR A 240 11.68 -24.36 19.17
N ARG A 241 12.10 -24.69 20.40
CA ARG A 241 12.69 -26.00 20.72
C ARG A 241 11.65 -27.10 20.70
N PHE A 242 10.38 -26.79 20.95
CA PHE A 242 9.30 -27.76 20.85
C PHE A 242 9.05 -28.26 19.43
N SER A 243 9.47 -27.51 18.39
CA SER A 243 9.43 -27.94 16.98
C SER A 243 10.15 -29.28 16.69
N ARG A 244 11.05 -29.71 17.59
CA ARG A 244 11.82 -30.95 17.44
C ARG A 244 11.04 -32.21 17.83
N PHE A 245 9.90 -32.08 18.50
CA PHE A 245 9.08 -33.22 18.89
C PHE A 245 8.11 -33.61 17.78
N SER A 246 8.03 -34.90 17.47
CA SER A 246 7.06 -35.41 16.49
C SER A 246 5.75 -35.89 17.11
N ASN A 247 5.71 -36.03 18.45
CA ASN A 247 4.62 -36.67 19.18
C ASN A 247 4.33 -35.91 20.49
N TRP A 248 3.04 -35.64 20.75
CA TRP A 248 2.56 -34.90 21.92
C TRP A 248 2.94 -35.58 23.25
N TYR A 249 2.75 -36.89 23.36
CA TYR A 249 3.09 -37.65 24.56
C TYR A 249 4.59 -37.66 24.86
N LYS A 250 5.46 -37.74 23.82
CA LYS A 250 6.92 -37.62 23.99
C LYS A 250 7.32 -36.25 24.53
N MET A 251 6.67 -35.18 24.05
CA MET A 251 6.91 -33.82 24.55
C MET A 251 6.48 -33.67 26.01
N LYS A 252 5.28 -34.14 26.37
CA LYS A 252 4.80 -34.14 27.77
C LYS A 252 5.75 -34.89 28.70
N LYS A 253 6.24 -36.07 28.28
CA LYS A 253 7.25 -36.83 29.04
C LYS A 253 8.56 -36.08 29.23
N CYS A 254 9.03 -35.38 28.20
CA CYS A 254 10.27 -34.61 28.28
C CYS A 254 10.13 -33.45 29.27
N VAL A 255 9.06 -32.65 29.17
CA VAL A 255 8.79 -31.54 30.07
C VAL A 255 8.55 -32.03 31.51
N ALA A 256 7.81 -33.12 31.70
CA ALA A 256 7.61 -33.72 33.02
C ALA A 256 8.94 -34.18 33.67
N ARG A 257 9.86 -34.75 32.88
CA ARG A 257 11.20 -35.10 33.37
C ARG A 257 12.04 -33.87 33.73
N ILE A 258 11.94 -32.78 32.96
CA ILE A 258 12.60 -31.51 33.28
C ILE A 258 12.10 -30.99 34.63
N PHE A 259 10.78 -30.99 34.87
CA PHE A 259 10.22 -30.60 36.17
C PHE A 259 10.69 -31.49 37.32
N ARG A 260 10.74 -32.80 37.12
CA ARG A 260 11.22 -33.75 38.13
C ARG A 260 12.71 -33.56 38.45
N LEU A 261 13.54 -33.19 37.47
CA LEU A 261 14.94 -32.86 37.69
C LEU A 261 15.08 -31.57 38.50
N ASN A 262 14.29 -30.55 38.16
CA ASN A 262 14.27 -29.27 38.89
C ASN A 262 13.82 -29.45 40.34
N SER A 263 12.78 -30.24 40.62
CA SER A 263 12.31 -30.47 41.99
C SER A 263 13.36 -31.20 42.84
N LYS A 264 14.02 -32.22 42.28
CA LYS A 264 15.12 -32.95 42.96
C LYS A 264 16.37 -32.09 43.18
N SER A 265 16.67 -31.13 42.29
CA SER A 265 17.76 -30.18 42.52
C SER A 265 17.44 -29.18 43.63
N THR A 266 16.19 -28.73 43.74
CA THR A 266 15.74 -27.83 44.81
C THR A 266 15.72 -28.54 46.17
N GLU A 267 15.23 -29.78 46.23
CA GLU A 267 15.28 -30.63 47.43
C GLU A 267 16.72 -30.94 47.86
N ARG A 268 17.64 -31.22 46.92
CA ARG A 268 19.07 -31.40 47.22
C ARG A 268 19.72 -30.11 47.73
N GLN A 269 19.35 -28.94 47.22
CA GLN A 269 19.83 -27.65 47.72
C GLN A 269 19.31 -27.36 49.13
N LEU A 270 18.04 -27.66 49.42
CA LEU A 270 17.45 -27.51 50.76
C LEU A 270 18.05 -28.51 51.77
N ALA A 271 18.26 -29.77 51.39
CA ALA A 271 18.88 -30.79 52.24
C ALA A 271 20.37 -30.53 52.51
N SER A 272 21.09 -29.89 51.58
CA SER A 272 22.50 -29.51 51.78
C SER A 272 22.70 -28.42 52.86
N LYS A 273 21.64 -27.73 53.27
CA LYS A 273 21.69 -26.74 54.36
C LYS A 273 21.47 -27.34 55.75
N THR A 274 21.03 -28.59 55.87
CA THR A 274 20.67 -29.20 57.17
C THR A 274 21.44 -30.47 57.55
N SER A 275 22.36 -30.99 56.72
CA SER A 275 23.25 -32.06 57.19
C SER A 275 24.61 -32.04 56.52
N ALA A 276 25.66 -32.02 57.35
CA ALA A 276 27.04 -32.12 56.95
C ALA A 276 27.42 -33.58 56.65
N LYS A 277 28.26 -33.74 55.63
CA LYS A 277 29.06 -34.92 55.25
C LYS A 277 28.32 -36.14 54.67
N GLY A 278 28.63 -36.36 53.39
CA GLY A 278 29.24 -37.63 52.96
C GLY A 278 28.30 -38.70 52.42
N ALA A 279 28.12 -38.74 51.09
CA ALA A 279 28.20 -39.94 50.25
C ALA A 279 27.82 -39.56 48.81
N ARG A 280 28.82 -39.45 47.92
CA ARG A 280 28.58 -39.50 46.47
C ARG A 280 28.23 -40.94 46.14
N ASN A 281 26.94 -41.26 46.15
CA ASN A 281 26.48 -42.51 45.56
C ASN A 281 26.03 -42.20 44.13
N GLU A 282 26.74 -42.74 43.15
CA GLU A 282 26.32 -42.82 41.75
C GLU A 282 25.11 -43.76 41.65
N SER A 283 23.97 -43.28 42.14
CA SER A 283 22.70 -43.92 41.89
C SER A 283 22.39 -43.68 40.42
N ARG A 284 22.67 -44.70 39.58
CA ARG A 284 22.00 -44.88 38.28
C ARG A 284 20.57 -44.40 38.47
N VAL A 285 20.16 -43.37 37.72
CA VAL A 285 18.81 -42.82 37.81
C VAL A 285 17.86 -43.96 37.45
N ASN A 286 17.36 -44.67 38.45
CA ASN A 286 16.25 -45.58 38.28
C ASN A 286 15.15 -44.73 37.67
N LEU A 287 14.87 -44.98 36.40
CA LEU A 287 13.84 -44.30 35.62
C LEU A 287 12.49 -44.77 36.14
N GLU A 288 12.15 -44.33 37.36
CA GLU A 288 10.82 -44.52 37.90
C GLU A 288 9.80 -44.00 36.89
N PRO A 289 8.74 -44.78 36.61
CA PRO A 289 7.68 -44.33 35.72
C PRO A 289 7.16 -42.95 36.13
N LEU A 290 6.84 -42.11 35.13
CA LEU A 290 6.20 -40.82 35.39
C LEU A 290 4.79 -41.05 35.89
N ARG A 291 4.38 -40.32 36.94
CA ARG A 291 3.01 -40.32 37.42
C ARG A 291 2.12 -39.54 36.46
N VAL A 292 0.83 -39.87 36.44
CA VAL A 292 -0.16 -39.18 35.59
C VAL A 292 -0.24 -37.69 35.91
N GLU A 293 -0.20 -37.34 37.20
CA GLU A 293 -0.20 -35.95 37.69
C GLU A 293 0.97 -35.13 37.14
N GLU A 294 2.15 -35.71 36.99
CA GLU A 294 3.31 -35.01 36.44
C GLU A 294 3.16 -34.73 34.94
N LEU A 295 2.51 -35.65 34.22
CA LEU A 295 2.18 -35.44 32.80
C LEU A 295 1.10 -34.36 32.64
N GLN A 296 0.12 -34.29 33.54
CA GLN A 296 -0.90 -33.24 33.55
C GLN A 296 -0.29 -31.87 33.89
N ARG A 297 0.62 -31.80 34.86
CA ARG A 297 1.34 -30.56 35.17
C ARG A 297 2.20 -30.08 34.01
N ALA A 298 2.93 -31.00 33.36
CA ALA A 298 3.72 -30.69 32.18
C ALA A 298 2.86 -30.18 31.02
N GLU A 299 1.70 -30.80 30.83
CA GLU A 299 0.71 -30.36 29.85
C GLU A 299 0.22 -28.93 30.13
N GLY A 300 -0.22 -28.65 31.34
CA GLY A 300 -0.67 -27.31 31.72
C GLY A 300 0.40 -26.24 31.47
N ALA A 301 1.64 -26.49 31.86
CA ALA A 301 2.73 -25.55 31.64
C ALA A 301 3.04 -25.29 30.15
N ILE A 302 2.98 -26.33 29.30
CA ILE A 302 3.17 -26.17 27.85
C ILE A 302 2.05 -25.31 27.27
N LEU A 303 0.79 -25.57 27.66
CA LEU A 303 -0.37 -24.83 27.16
C LEU A 303 -0.34 -23.38 27.62
N GLN A 304 0.06 -23.13 28.87
CA GLN A 304 0.21 -21.79 29.43
C GLN A 304 1.27 -20.98 28.66
N LEU A 305 2.41 -21.61 28.31
CA LEU A 305 3.45 -20.98 27.50
C LEU A 305 2.95 -20.67 26.08
N VAL A 306 2.18 -21.57 25.47
CA VAL A 306 1.58 -21.31 24.14
C VAL A 306 0.59 -20.15 24.20
N GLN A 307 -0.20 -20.05 25.27
CA GLN A 307 -1.17 -18.97 25.45
C GLN A 307 -0.49 -17.63 25.72
N SER A 308 0.53 -17.57 26.58
CA SER A 308 1.24 -16.32 26.89
C SER A 308 1.97 -15.74 25.69
N CYS A 309 2.51 -16.59 24.81
CA CYS A 309 3.11 -16.13 23.56
C CYS A 309 2.08 -15.70 22.51
N ALA A 310 0.93 -16.38 22.42
CA ALA A 310 -0.07 -16.12 21.38
C ALA A 310 -1.09 -15.03 21.75
N PHE A 311 -1.38 -14.84 23.03
CA PHE A 311 -2.39 -13.93 23.56
C PHE A 311 -1.85 -13.10 24.74
N PRO A 312 -0.73 -12.37 24.58
CA PRO A 312 -0.07 -11.69 25.70
C PRO A 312 -0.97 -10.64 26.35
N CYS A 313 -1.68 -9.85 25.55
CA CYS A 313 -2.58 -8.81 26.05
C CYS A 313 -3.78 -9.40 26.81
N GLU A 314 -4.33 -10.52 26.33
CA GLU A 314 -5.46 -11.18 26.98
C GLU A 314 -5.06 -11.88 28.28
N VAL A 315 -3.85 -12.46 28.34
CA VAL A 315 -3.31 -13.02 29.59
C VAL A 315 -3.14 -11.92 30.64
N GLU A 316 -2.51 -10.79 30.29
CA GLU A 316 -2.33 -9.66 31.20
C GLU A 316 -3.68 -9.08 31.67
N ALA A 317 -4.64 -8.92 30.75
CA ALA A 317 -5.98 -8.42 31.07
C ALA A 317 -6.70 -9.34 32.07
N LEU A 318 -6.66 -10.66 31.86
CA LEU A 318 -7.33 -11.61 32.73
C LEU A 318 -6.64 -11.74 34.10
N GLN A 319 -5.31 -11.65 34.16
CA GLN A 319 -4.57 -11.60 35.44
C GLN A 319 -4.94 -10.36 36.27
N LYS A 320 -5.07 -9.19 35.63
CA LYS A 320 -5.52 -7.96 36.32
C LYS A 320 -6.94 -8.10 36.87
N ILE A 321 -7.82 -8.72 36.11
CA ILE A 321 -9.22 -8.96 36.53
C ILE A 321 -9.28 -9.94 37.72
N GLN A 322 -8.39 -10.94 37.78
CA GLN A 322 -8.34 -11.89 38.90
C GLN A 322 -7.80 -11.27 40.19
N MET A 323 -6.92 -10.25 40.08
CA MET A 323 -6.42 -9.50 41.24
C MET A 323 -7.40 -8.45 41.78
N GLN A 324 -8.37 -8.02 40.96
CA GLN A 324 -9.48 -7.17 41.41
C GLN A 324 -10.61 -8.06 41.90
N ASP A 325 -10.72 -8.23 43.22
CA ASP A 325 -11.67 -9.10 43.90
C ASP A 325 -13.14 -8.67 43.65
N CYS A 326 -13.67 -9.01 42.47
CA CYS A 326 -15.00 -8.62 42.02
C CYS A 326 -16.02 -9.65 42.51
N GLN A 327 -16.56 -9.43 43.72
CA GLN A 327 -17.55 -10.31 44.37
C GLN A 327 -18.88 -10.49 43.62
N SER A 328 -19.12 -9.83 42.47
CA SER A 328 -20.34 -9.99 41.67
C SER A 328 -20.08 -10.30 40.19
N GLU A 329 -20.80 -11.29 39.65
CA GLU A 329 -20.72 -11.72 38.24
C GLU A 329 -20.97 -10.56 37.25
N ARG A 330 -21.79 -9.57 37.62
CA ARG A 330 -22.07 -8.38 36.80
C ARG A 330 -20.88 -7.43 36.70
N ASN A 331 -20.09 -7.28 37.76
CA ASN A 331 -18.90 -6.43 37.73
C ASN A 331 -17.75 -7.10 36.97
N LEU A 332 -17.61 -8.42 37.10
CA LEU A 332 -16.65 -9.20 36.32
C LEU A 332 -16.91 -9.08 34.80
N ALA A 333 -18.18 -9.17 34.38
CA ALA A 333 -18.56 -9.02 32.98
C ALA A 333 -18.33 -7.59 32.43
N LYS A 334 -18.45 -6.55 33.27
CA LYS A 334 -18.13 -5.16 32.90
C LYS A 334 -16.62 -4.95 32.77
N ALA A 335 -15.82 -5.46 33.70
CA ALA A 335 -14.36 -5.39 33.65
C ALA A 335 -13.79 -6.11 32.43
N LYS A 336 -14.27 -7.33 32.12
CA LYS A 336 -13.89 -8.06 30.89
C LYS A 336 -14.19 -7.31 29.60
N LYS A 337 -15.33 -6.60 29.52
CA LYS A 337 -15.71 -5.80 28.35
C LYS A 337 -14.85 -4.55 28.16
N PHE A 338 -14.26 -4.04 29.24
CA PHE A 338 -13.41 -2.86 29.22
C PHE A 338 -11.96 -3.22 28.87
N GLU A 339 -11.43 -4.27 29.48
CA GLU A 339 -10.02 -4.69 29.31
C GLU A 339 -9.78 -5.49 28.02
N ILE A 340 -10.72 -6.36 27.61
CA ILE A 340 -10.57 -7.14 26.37
C ILE A 340 -11.17 -6.37 25.20
N LYS A 341 -10.32 -5.93 24.27
CA LYS A 341 -10.74 -5.23 23.05
C LYS A 341 -11.71 -6.08 22.22
N ARG A 342 -12.75 -5.44 21.66
CA ARG A 342 -13.73 -6.09 20.76
C ARG A 342 -13.09 -6.71 19.50
N SER A 343 -11.90 -6.27 19.12
CA SER A 343 -11.11 -6.81 18.01
C SER A 343 -10.32 -8.08 18.36
N SER A 344 -10.24 -8.47 19.63
CA SER A 344 -9.55 -9.70 20.04
C SER A 344 -10.26 -10.95 19.51
N ALA A 345 -9.47 -11.94 19.10
CA ALA A 345 -9.97 -13.24 18.68
C ALA A 345 -10.70 -14.00 19.79
N LEU A 346 -10.42 -13.66 21.06
CA LEU A 346 -10.98 -14.33 22.23
C LEU A 346 -12.26 -13.67 22.74
N TYR A 347 -12.57 -12.43 22.34
CA TYR A 347 -13.72 -11.67 22.86
C TYR A 347 -15.06 -12.42 22.75
N ARG A 348 -15.27 -13.14 21.64
CA ARG A 348 -16.51 -13.90 21.39
C ARG A 348 -16.61 -15.20 22.19
N LEU A 349 -15.52 -15.66 22.79
CA LEU A 349 -15.44 -16.93 23.53
C LEU A 349 -15.61 -16.76 25.04
N ASP A 350 -15.88 -15.52 25.50
CA ASP A 350 -15.99 -15.15 26.92
C ASP A 350 -14.90 -15.81 27.80
N PRO A 351 -13.62 -15.43 27.61
CA PRO A 351 -12.51 -16.17 28.19
C PRO A 351 -12.52 -16.08 29.72
N ILE A 352 -12.25 -17.20 30.37
CA ILE A 352 -12.04 -17.34 31.82
C ILE A 352 -10.61 -17.82 32.06
N MET A 353 -10.00 -17.43 33.17
CA MET A 353 -8.71 -17.96 33.62
C MET A 353 -8.95 -18.97 34.73
N ASP A 354 -8.36 -20.16 34.62
CA ASP A 354 -8.46 -21.19 35.66
C ASP A 354 -7.43 -21.00 36.78
N GLU A 355 -7.53 -21.83 37.83
CA GLU A 355 -6.62 -21.83 38.99
C GLU A 355 -5.15 -22.11 38.61
N ASN A 356 -4.93 -22.76 37.46
CA ASN A 356 -3.61 -23.08 36.92
C ASN A 356 -3.09 -21.99 35.95
N GLY A 357 -3.82 -20.89 35.78
CA GLY A 357 -3.46 -19.77 34.91
C GLY A 357 -3.66 -20.04 33.42
N LEU A 358 -4.49 -21.02 33.04
CA LEU A 358 -4.87 -21.30 31.66
C LEU A 358 -6.14 -20.55 31.27
N ILE A 359 -6.16 -20.03 30.04
CA ILE A 359 -7.35 -19.42 29.45
C ILE A 359 -8.28 -20.52 28.91
N ARG A 360 -9.51 -20.55 29.39
CA ARG A 360 -10.58 -21.47 28.97
C ARG A 360 -11.80 -20.72 28.43
N VAL A 361 -12.64 -21.41 27.68
CA VAL A 361 -13.90 -20.85 27.16
C VAL A 361 -14.93 -20.71 28.28
N GLY A 362 -15.57 -19.54 28.37
CA GLY A 362 -16.75 -19.33 29.22
C GLY A 362 -17.96 -20.02 28.62
N ALA A 363 -18.40 -21.13 29.21
CA ALA A 363 -19.50 -21.93 28.67
C ALA A 363 -20.83 -21.65 29.37
N ARG A 364 -21.92 -21.69 28.58
CA ARG A 364 -23.30 -21.66 29.08
C ARG A 364 -23.69 -22.94 29.84
N LEU A 365 -22.91 -24.01 29.68
CA LEU A 365 -23.07 -25.30 30.35
C LEU A 365 -22.43 -25.35 31.75
N ALA A 366 -21.92 -24.21 32.26
CA ALA A 366 -21.31 -24.12 33.58
C ALA A 366 -22.22 -24.62 34.73
N LYS A 367 -23.55 -24.59 34.54
CA LYS A 367 -24.53 -25.02 35.55
C LYS A 367 -24.93 -26.50 35.48
N SER A 368 -24.40 -27.26 34.52
CA SER A 368 -24.75 -28.68 34.35
C SER A 368 -23.81 -29.57 35.17
N PRO A 369 -24.30 -30.35 36.15
CA PRO A 369 -23.44 -31.17 37.02
C PRO A 369 -22.90 -32.45 36.36
N GLU A 370 -23.46 -32.86 35.21
CA GLU A 370 -23.19 -34.18 34.60
C GLU A 370 -21.88 -34.27 33.79
N PHE A 371 -21.26 -33.14 33.45
CA PHE A 371 -20.08 -33.11 32.58
C PHE A 371 -18.77 -32.84 33.35
N PRO A 372 -17.62 -33.38 32.91
CA PRO A 372 -16.32 -32.99 33.43
C PRO A 372 -15.99 -31.51 33.19
N GLU A 373 -15.25 -30.87 34.10
CA GLU A 373 -14.88 -29.45 33.99
C GLU A 373 -14.08 -29.13 32.72
N ASP A 374 -13.20 -30.03 32.27
CA ASP A 374 -12.46 -29.84 31.01
C ASP A 374 -13.36 -29.83 29.77
N PHE A 375 -14.49 -30.52 29.82
CA PHE A 375 -15.49 -30.52 28.74
C PHE A 375 -16.35 -29.25 28.78
N LYS A 376 -16.69 -28.77 29.98
CA LYS A 376 -17.43 -27.51 30.15
C LYS A 376 -16.58 -26.32 29.71
N HIS A 377 -15.33 -26.29 30.12
CA HIS A 377 -14.42 -25.16 29.94
C HIS A 377 -13.16 -25.60 29.19
N PRO A 378 -13.26 -25.86 27.87
CA PRO A 378 -12.12 -26.30 27.07
C PRO A 378 -11.04 -25.21 27.00
N VAL A 379 -9.78 -25.63 27.01
CA VAL A 379 -8.61 -24.73 26.98
C VAL A 379 -8.48 -24.08 25.61
N ILE A 380 -8.36 -22.76 25.57
CA ILE A 380 -8.30 -22.02 24.30
C ILE A 380 -6.90 -22.10 23.69
N LEU A 381 -6.80 -22.47 22.41
CA LEU A 381 -5.53 -22.56 21.71
C LEU A 381 -5.51 -21.73 20.42
N PRO A 382 -4.34 -21.14 20.07
CA PRO A 382 -4.21 -20.33 18.87
C PRO A 382 -4.28 -21.18 17.60
N LYS A 383 -4.64 -20.53 16.48
CA LYS A 383 -4.68 -21.18 15.16
C LYS A 383 -3.29 -21.66 14.70
N LYS A 384 -2.24 -20.89 15.00
CA LYS A 384 -0.87 -21.10 14.51
C LYS A 384 0.06 -21.37 15.67
N SER A 385 0.35 -22.64 15.93
CA SER A 385 1.40 -23.06 16.86
C SER A 385 1.77 -24.51 16.57
N PHE A 386 3.07 -24.81 16.59
CA PHE A 386 3.56 -26.17 16.39
C PHE A 386 2.99 -27.16 17.42
N VAL A 387 2.80 -26.69 18.66
CA VAL A 387 2.21 -27.49 19.73
C VAL A 387 0.77 -27.88 19.39
N VAL A 388 0.01 -26.96 18.81
CA VAL A 388 -1.38 -27.22 18.39
C VAL A 388 -1.41 -28.25 17.26
N ASP A 389 -0.46 -28.19 16.33
CA ASP A 389 -0.35 -29.21 15.28
C ASP A 389 -0.06 -30.61 15.84
N LEU A 390 0.78 -30.70 16.89
CA LEU A 390 1.05 -31.97 17.59
C LEU A 390 -0.18 -32.50 18.32
N ILE A 391 -0.95 -31.63 18.98
CA ILE A 391 -2.18 -32.03 19.68
C ILE A 391 -3.22 -32.54 18.69
N ILE A 392 -3.41 -31.84 17.56
CA ILE A 392 -4.34 -32.29 16.50
C ILE A 392 -3.88 -33.63 15.93
N ARG A 393 -2.57 -33.81 15.70
CA ARG A 393 -2.03 -35.07 15.19
C ARG A 393 -2.23 -36.21 16.18
N ASP A 394 -1.96 -36.01 17.46
CA ASP A 394 -2.15 -37.01 18.51
C ASP A 394 -3.63 -37.41 18.65
N ALA A 395 -4.54 -36.43 18.62
CA ALA A 395 -5.98 -36.68 18.64
C ALA A 395 -6.44 -37.43 17.38
N HIS A 396 -5.91 -37.06 16.21
CA HIS A 396 -6.19 -37.74 14.95
C HIS A 396 -5.70 -39.20 14.97
N GLU A 397 -4.45 -39.45 15.38
CA GLU A 397 -3.85 -40.78 15.46
C GLU A 397 -4.59 -41.68 16.46
N LYS A 398 -4.90 -41.20 17.67
CA LYS A 398 -5.63 -42.00 18.68
C LYS A 398 -7.03 -42.40 18.21
N VAL A 399 -7.77 -41.46 17.63
CA VAL A 399 -9.12 -41.74 17.11
C VAL A 399 -9.06 -42.66 15.89
N ALA A 400 -8.08 -42.45 15.00
CA ALA A 400 -7.93 -43.19 13.75
C ALA A 400 -7.42 -44.63 13.94
N HIS A 401 -6.53 -44.86 14.92
CA HIS A 401 -5.92 -46.17 15.16
C HIS A 401 -6.73 -47.07 16.11
N GLU A 402 -7.46 -46.53 17.10
CA GLU A 402 -8.16 -47.36 18.10
C GLU A 402 -9.66 -47.55 17.87
N LYS A 403 -10.37 -46.64 17.18
CA LYS A 403 -11.85 -46.63 17.25
C LYS A 403 -12.57 -46.59 15.91
N VAL A 404 -12.06 -45.89 14.89
CA VAL A 404 -12.76 -45.73 13.62
C VAL A 404 -11.75 -45.45 12.51
N ALA A 405 -11.46 -46.42 11.66
CA ALA A 405 -10.44 -46.41 10.59
C ALA A 405 -10.29 -45.05 9.86
N HIS A 406 -9.47 -44.14 10.39
CA HIS A 406 -9.27 -42.78 9.86
C HIS A 406 -10.55 -41.95 9.63
N ALA A 407 -11.53 -42.07 10.51
CA ALA A 407 -12.82 -41.43 10.31
C ALA A 407 -12.75 -39.91 10.48
N GLY A 408 -12.74 -39.21 9.34
CA GLY A 408 -13.32 -37.89 9.10
C GLY A 408 -12.90 -36.69 9.96
N ARG A 409 -13.01 -35.49 9.38
CA ARG A 409 -12.71 -34.22 10.06
C ARG A 409 -13.58 -33.99 11.31
N GLY A 410 -14.85 -34.42 11.26
CA GLY A 410 -15.82 -34.17 12.33
C GLY A 410 -15.50 -34.89 13.64
N ILE A 411 -15.01 -36.13 13.58
CA ILE A 411 -14.74 -36.94 14.77
C ILE A 411 -13.45 -36.45 15.44
N THR A 412 -12.41 -36.12 14.67
CA THR A 412 -11.19 -35.50 15.20
C THR A 412 -11.53 -34.17 15.89
N LEU A 413 -12.41 -33.35 15.31
CA LEU A 413 -12.88 -32.12 15.95
C LEU A 413 -13.67 -32.37 17.24
N SER A 414 -14.53 -33.39 17.27
CA SER A 414 -15.29 -33.75 18.46
C SER A 414 -14.38 -34.20 19.59
N ALA A 415 -13.38 -35.04 19.29
CA ALA A 415 -12.40 -35.50 20.26
C ALA A 415 -11.57 -34.34 20.81
N LEU A 416 -11.15 -33.40 19.96
CA LEU A 416 -10.42 -32.20 20.38
C LEU A 416 -11.27 -31.31 21.29
N ARG A 417 -12.54 -31.10 20.96
CA ARG A 417 -13.47 -30.24 21.72
C ARG A 417 -13.73 -30.71 23.15
N ASN A 418 -13.44 -31.98 23.46
CA ASN A 418 -13.56 -32.49 24.82
C ASN A 418 -12.57 -31.85 25.80
N GLN A 419 -11.46 -31.29 25.31
CA GLN A 419 -10.39 -30.74 26.14
C GLN A 419 -9.88 -29.38 25.65
N TYR A 420 -9.94 -29.11 24.33
CA TYR A 420 -9.35 -27.93 23.72
C TYR A 420 -10.29 -27.22 22.74
N TRP A 421 -10.26 -25.90 22.79
CA TRP A 421 -10.93 -25.01 21.85
C TRP A 421 -9.92 -24.29 20.97
N ILE A 422 -9.68 -24.81 19.77
CA ILE A 422 -8.73 -24.21 18.81
C ILE A 422 -9.42 -23.12 18.00
N VAL A 423 -8.87 -21.91 18.01
CA VAL A 423 -9.39 -20.81 17.19
C VAL A 423 -9.32 -21.20 15.71
N ASN A 424 -10.45 -21.16 15.02
CA ASN A 424 -10.57 -21.60 13.62
C ASN A 424 -10.21 -23.10 13.40
N ALA A 425 -10.53 -23.97 14.38
CA ALA A 425 -10.23 -25.41 14.38
C ALA A 425 -10.52 -26.12 13.05
N ASN A 426 -11.67 -25.85 12.41
CA ASN A 426 -12.07 -26.46 11.15
C ASN A 426 -11.02 -26.32 10.04
N SER A 427 -10.40 -25.15 9.93
CA SER A 427 -9.40 -24.86 8.90
C SER A 427 -8.08 -25.59 9.19
N VAL A 428 -7.66 -25.61 10.45
CA VAL A 428 -6.38 -26.21 10.89
C VAL A 428 -6.46 -27.73 10.80
N VAL A 429 -7.52 -28.33 11.33
CA VAL A 429 -7.74 -29.77 11.30
C VAL A 429 -7.86 -30.27 9.86
N ARG A 430 -8.57 -29.54 8.98
CA ARG A 430 -8.63 -29.87 7.54
C ARG A 430 -7.25 -29.92 6.90
N HIS A 431 -6.41 -28.93 7.17
CA HIS A 431 -5.07 -28.85 6.61
C HIS A 431 -4.12 -29.95 7.12
N LEU A 432 -4.24 -30.34 8.39
CA LEU A 432 -3.42 -31.41 8.97
C LEU A 432 -3.87 -32.79 8.52
N ILE A 433 -5.18 -33.05 8.48
CA ILE A 433 -5.72 -34.31 7.95
C ILE A 433 -5.37 -34.46 6.47
N SER A 434 -5.41 -33.37 5.68
CA SER A 434 -5.01 -33.44 4.28
C SER A 434 -3.51 -33.71 4.09
N LYS A 435 -2.68 -33.75 5.15
CA LYS A 435 -1.28 -34.19 5.11
C LYS A 435 -1.08 -35.63 5.56
N CYS A 436 -2.10 -36.27 6.12
CA CYS A 436 -2.04 -37.67 6.51
C CYS A 436 -2.04 -38.58 5.28
N VAL A 437 -1.02 -39.43 5.14
CA VAL A 437 -0.89 -40.34 3.98
C VAL A 437 -2.02 -41.36 3.97
N VAL A 438 -2.43 -41.89 5.13
CA VAL A 438 -3.49 -42.91 5.20
C VAL A 438 -4.84 -42.33 4.82
N CYS A 439 -5.19 -41.14 5.34
CA CYS A 439 -6.43 -40.43 4.95
C CYS A 439 -6.46 -39.93 3.50
N ARG A 440 -5.33 -39.89 2.80
CA ARG A 440 -5.28 -39.58 1.35
C ARG A 440 -5.45 -40.82 0.48
N ARG A 441 -5.12 -41.99 1.02
CA ARG A 441 -5.16 -43.28 0.30
C ARG A 441 -6.53 -43.95 0.42
N LEU A 442 -7.25 -43.68 1.51
CA LEU A 442 -8.68 -43.92 1.69
C LEU A 442 -9.47 -42.81 1.00
#